data_AF-A0A7X5YAX5-F1
#
_entry.id   AF-A0A7X5YAX5-F1
#
_cell.length_a   1.000
_cell.length_b   1.000
_cell.length_c   1.000
_cell.angle_alpha   90.00
_cell.angle_beta   90.00
_cell.angle_gamma   90.00
#
_symmetry.space_group_name_H-M   'P 1'
#
loop_
_entity.id
_entity.type
_entity.pdbx_description
1 polymer ?
#
loop_
_entity_poly.entity_id
_entity_poly.type
_entity_poly.pdbx_seq_one_letter_code
_entity_poly.pdbx_strand_id
1 'polypeptide(L)'
;MSTNLGKDVLTLPDDKYEELERLSALGYSEADMAMYFDVPGDDFSRAALDPESKINYHIRRGVLMSGALEQMGLLSDAEKGNVQAIQMLYKVRYRRQFEVAKREILYNLDIDEKVFQRLENYIESGSLGNLKPDEAIYIELLTMMNAMRRKYGRAKTIKFFCKPPFSFSYAQSRDMFEQAINLFYVDSKVEKKALRNLKAEQLEEAAEMVREMATKPEDFEVYGKLMKLSAEIRQLNLPDPPEMPKGTFDRPYKVYTLDPALIGINKPDRNELARQIDSIVGATEAEKEKAKRDAGIVDVIPFDEMLDEYEEEIKSEKQ
;
A
#
# COMPACT_ATOMS: atom_id res chain seq x y z
N MET A 1 41.74 9.16 57.80
CA MET A 1 41.64 7.75 58.24
C MET A 1 40.84 7.01 57.19
N SER A 2 41.51 6.18 56.41
CA SER A 2 40.88 5.33 55.39
C SER A 2 40.21 4.15 56.09
N THR A 3 38.89 4.20 56.23
CA THR A 3 38.11 3.05 56.68
C THR A 3 38.00 2.06 55.52
N ASN A 4 38.88 1.06 55.52
CA ASN A 4 38.64 -0.22 54.86
C ASN A 4 37.41 -0.85 55.53
N LEU A 5 36.21 -0.58 55.01
CA LEU A 5 35.10 -1.52 55.13
C LEU A 5 35.25 -2.48 53.96
N GLY A 6 35.73 -3.70 54.24
CA GLY A 6 35.48 -4.81 53.34
C GLY A 6 33.97 -4.89 53.14
N LYS A 7 33.51 -4.66 51.91
CA LYS A 7 32.14 -5.00 51.53
C LYS A 7 32.08 -6.51 51.64
N ASP A 8 31.46 -7.04 52.69
CA ASP A 8 31.07 -8.45 52.71
C ASP A 8 30.10 -8.65 51.54
N VAL A 9 30.63 -9.17 50.44
CA VAL A 9 29.85 -9.58 49.28
C VAL A 9 29.09 -10.82 49.72
N LEU A 10 27.77 -10.71 49.84
CA LEU A 10 26.93 -11.84 50.18
C LEU A 10 27.12 -12.96 49.14
N THR A 11 27.62 -14.10 49.59
CA THR A 11 27.79 -15.29 48.75
C THR A 11 27.09 -16.47 49.40
N LEU A 12 26.39 -17.26 48.58
CA LEU A 12 25.87 -18.56 48.99
C LEU A 12 26.94 -19.64 48.78
N PRO A 13 26.84 -20.78 49.49
CA PRO A 13 27.58 -22.00 49.19
C PRO A 13 27.32 -22.48 47.75
N ASP A 14 28.32 -23.11 47.12
CA ASP A 14 28.27 -23.47 45.70
C ASP A 14 27.11 -24.43 45.36
N ASP A 15 26.71 -25.29 46.30
CA ASP A 15 25.57 -26.22 46.20
C ASP A 15 24.20 -25.52 46.24
N LYS A 16 24.13 -24.29 46.78
CA LYS A 16 22.88 -23.53 46.93
C LYS A 16 22.55 -22.65 45.73
N TYR A 17 23.50 -22.40 44.84
CA TYR A 17 23.23 -21.63 43.62
C TYR A 17 22.32 -22.37 42.63
N GLU A 18 22.35 -23.71 42.59
CA GLU A 18 21.40 -24.47 41.75
C GLU A 18 19.97 -24.34 42.27
N GLU A 19 19.77 -24.33 43.59
CA GLU A 19 18.46 -24.09 44.20
C GLU A 19 17.98 -22.66 43.90
N LEU A 20 18.88 -21.68 43.98
CA LEU A 20 18.58 -20.28 43.67
C LEU A 20 18.15 -20.12 42.20
N GLU A 21 18.83 -20.79 41.28
CA GLU A 21 18.46 -20.80 39.87
C GLU A 21 17.05 -21.36 39.65
N ARG A 22 16.69 -22.45 40.33
CA ARG A 22 15.34 -23.04 40.23
C ARG A 22 14.27 -22.13 40.81
N LEU A 23 14.52 -21.48 41.95
CA LEU A 23 13.59 -20.52 42.55
C LEU A 23 13.39 -19.30 41.63
N SER A 24 14.47 -18.77 41.06
CA SER A 24 14.38 -17.66 40.12
C SER A 24 13.61 -18.03 38.83
N ALA A 25 13.82 -19.24 38.32
CA ALA A 25 13.08 -19.78 37.17
C ALA A 25 11.57 -19.88 37.43
N LEU A 26 11.17 -20.26 38.66
CA LEU A 26 9.77 -20.34 39.06
C LEU A 26 9.14 -18.96 39.36
N GLY A 27 9.92 -17.89 39.33
CA GLY A 27 9.45 -16.51 39.51
C GLY A 27 9.26 -16.10 40.97
N TYR A 28 9.93 -16.74 41.92
CA TYR A 28 9.94 -16.30 43.32
C TYR A 28 10.58 -14.91 43.45
N SER A 29 10.05 -14.09 44.36
CA SER A 29 10.58 -12.75 44.60
C SER A 29 11.92 -12.79 45.34
N GLU A 30 12.70 -11.71 45.26
CA GLU A 30 13.96 -11.60 46.00
C GLU A 30 13.78 -11.79 47.52
N ALA A 31 12.66 -11.30 48.06
CA ALA A 31 12.31 -11.45 49.48
C ALA A 31 12.01 -12.92 49.84
N ASP A 32 11.29 -13.63 48.98
CA ASP A 32 10.99 -15.05 49.20
C ASP A 32 12.24 -15.92 49.08
N MET A 33 13.13 -15.60 48.13
CA MET A 33 14.42 -16.27 47.99
C MET A 33 15.31 -16.01 49.21
N ALA A 34 15.37 -14.76 49.70
CA ALA A 34 16.10 -14.44 50.92
C ALA A 34 15.59 -15.20 52.14
N MET A 35 14.26 -15.29 52.31
CA MET A 35 13.62 -16.10 53.35
C MET A 35 13.94 -17.60 53.20
N TYR A 36 13.95 -18.14 51.96
CA TYR A 36 14.27 -19.54 51.71
C TYR A 36 15.71 -19.91 52.10
N PHE A 37 16.68 -19.02 51.86
CA PHE A 37 18.08 -19.24 52.21
C PHE A 37 18.43 -18.81 53.64
N ASP A 38 17.47 -18.31 54.42
CA ASP A 38 17.66 -17.76 55.77
C ASP A 38 18.71 -16.63 55.80
N VAL A 39 18.62 -15.71 54.82
CA VAL A 39 19.54 -14.57 54.66
C VAL A 39 18.78 -13.26 54.84
N PRO A 40 19.39 -12.20 55.43
CA PRO A 40 18.74 -10.90 55.52
C PRO A 40 18.30 -10.36 54.16
N GLY A 41 17.00 -10.01 54.05
CA GLY A 41 16.39 -9.58 52.79
C GLY A 41 17.06 -8.35 52.16
N ASP A 42 17.44 -7.36 52.96
CA ASP A 42 18.08 -6.13 52.47
C ASP A 42 19.45 -6.39 51.83
N ASP A 43 20.21 -7.35 52.38
CA ASP A 43 21.52 -7.73 51.86
C ASP A 43 21.39 -8.60 50.61
N PHE A 44 20.40 -9.50 50.60
CA PHE A 44 20.07 -10.30 49.43
C PHE A 44 19.61 -9.45 48.25
N SER A 45 18.67 -8.52 48.46
CA SER A 45 18.23 -7.60 47.40
C SER A 45 19.36 -6.71 46.90
N ARG A 46 20.26 -6.24 47.78
CA ARG A 46 21.45 -5.48 47.34
C ARG A 46 22.37 -6.32 46.46
N ALA A 47 22.60 -7.58 46.84
CA ALA A 47 23.39 -8.52 46.05
C ALA A 47 22.68 -9.00 44.78
N ALA A 48 21.35 -9.00 44.75
CA ALA A 48 20.54 -9.31 43.56
C ALA A 48 20.52 -8.15 42.56
N LEU A 49 20.69 -6.90 43.02
CA LEU A 49 20.78 -5.72 42.15
C LEU A 49 22.18 -5.49 41.59
N ASP A 50 23.23 -5.90 42.32
CA ASP A 50 24.63 -5.72 41.91
C ASP A 50 25.00 -6.63 40.71
N PRO A 51 25.32 -6.08 39.52
CA PRO A 51 25.66 -6.87 38.34
C PRO A 51 26.90 -7.77 38.50
N GLU A 52 27.81 -7.43 39.42
CA GLU A 52 29.06 -8.18 39.66
C GLU A 52 28.90 -9.29 40.71
N SER A 53 27.72 -9.37 41.35
CA SER A 53 27.44 -10.35 42.38
C SER A 53 27.12 -11.73 41.79
N LYS A 54 27.62 -12.78 42.44
CA LYS A 54 27.27 -14.18 42.11
C LYS A 54 25.77 -14.43 42.21
N ILE A 55 25.08 -13.81 43.18
CA ILE A 55 23.63 -13.97 43.37
C ILE A 55 22.87 -13.42 42.16
N ASN A 56 23.21 -12.21 41.68
CA ASN A 56 22.63 -11.64 40.47
C ASN A 56 22.87 -12.53 39.24
N TYR A 57 24.11 -13.02 39.08
CA TYR A 57 24.46 -13.92 37.98
C TYR A 57 23.58 -15.18 37.98
N HIS A 58 23.44 -15.86 39.12
CA HIS A 58 22.66 -17.08 39.23
C HIS A 58 21.14 -16.84 39.10
N ILE A 59 20.60 -15.73 39.60
CA ILE A 59 19.20 -15.35 39.35
C ILE A 59 18.95 -15.14 37.85
N ARG A 60 19.81 -14.38 37.17
CA ARG A 60 19.69 -14.15 35.72
C ARG A 60 19.86 -15.45 34.93
N ARG A 61 20.81 -16.29 35.34
CA ARG A 61 21.07 -17.58 34.72
C ARG A 61 19.87 -18.52 34.86
N GLY A 62 19.24 -18.61 36.03
CA GLY A 62 18.07 -19.46 36.26
C GLY A 62 16.89 -19.09 35.36
N VAL A 63 16.53 -17.79 35.33
CA VAL A 63 15.48 -17.26 34.44
C VAL A 63 15.81 -17.52 32.96
N LEU A 64 17.05 -17.28 32.56
CA LEU A 64 17.50 -17.51 31.18
C LEU A 64 17.45 -19.00 30.81
N MET A 65 17.96 -19.87 31.67
CA MET A 65 18.04 -21.30 31.43
C MET A 65 16.67 -21.96 31.39
N SER A 66 15.76 -21.63 32.30
CA SER A 66 14.39 -22.15 32.28
C SER A 66 13.69 -21.79 30.98
N GLY A 67 13.70 -20.51 30.59
CA GLY A 67 13.10 -20.08 29.33
C GLY A 67 13.76 -20.72 28.10
N ALA A 68 15.08 -20.90 28.11
CA ALA A 68 15.80 -21.55 27.03
C ALA A 68 15.48 -23.05 26.92
N LEU A 69 15.48 -23.77 28.04
CA LEU A 69 15.18 -25.21 28.08
C LEU A 69 13.75 -25.51 27.64
N GLU A 70 12.77 -24.72 28.09
CA GLU A 70 11.38 -24.82 27.63
C GLU A 70 11.28 -24.63 26.11
N GLN A 71 11.94 -23.60 25.58
CA GLN A 71 11.94 -23.32 24.14
C GLN A 71 12.65 -24.40 23.32
N MET A 72 13.75 -24.96 23.84
CA MET A 72 14.47 -26.07 23.21
C MET A 72 13.63 -27.35 23.23
N GLY A 73 12.90 -27.63 24.32
CA GLY A 73 11.94 -28.72 24.40
C GLY A 73 10.82 -28.56 23.37
N LEU A 74 10.19 -27.38 23.32
CA LEU A 74 9.17 -27.04 22.32
C LEU A 74 9.70 -27.17 20.88
N LEU A 75 10.95 -26.78 20.63
CA LEU A 75 11.59 -26.95 19.33
C LEU A 75 11.74 -28.43 18.98
N SER A 76 12.26 -29.25 19.90
CA SER A 76 12.43 -30.69 19.68
C SER A 76 11.11 -31.39 19.41
N ASP A 77 10.05 -31.04 20.14
CA ASP A 77 8.73 -31.61 19.93
C ASP A 77 8.09 -31.14 18.61
N ALA A 78 8.35 -29.89 18.22
CA ALA A 78 7.93 -29.37 16.92
C ALA A 78 8.65 -30.07 15.75
N GLU A 79 9.95 -30.35 15.87
CA GLU A 79 10.73 -31.11 14.88
C GLU A 79 10.22 -32.55 14.71
N LYS A 80 9.67 -33.14 15.78
CA LYS A 80 9.00 -34.45 15.75
C LYS A 80 7.58 -34.39 15.16
N GLY A 81 7.09 -33.22 14.76
CA GLY A 81 5.78 -33.03 14.13
C GLY A 81 4.62 -32.84 15.11
N ASN A 82 4.88 -32.51 16.38
CA ASN A 82 3.80 -32.18 17.32
C ASN A 82 3.16 -30.83 16.95
N VAL A 83 1.91 -30.89 16.46
CA VAL A 83 1.16 -29.71 16.00
C VAL A 83 0.97 -28.66 17.10
N GLN A 84 0.74 -29.08 18.34
CA GLN A 84 0.56 -28.15 19.46
C GLN A 84 1.88 -27.43 19.79
N ALA A 85 3.00 -28.16 19.79
CA ALA A 85 4.33 -27.58 19.98
C ALA A 85 4.70 -26.60 18.87
N ILE A 86 4.38 -26.93 17.61
CA ILE A 86 4.56 -26.02 16.46
C ILE A 86 3.79 -24.71 16.66
N GLN A 87 2.51 -24.78 17.07
CA GLN A 87 1.69 -23.59 17.32
C GLN A 87 2.21 -22.75 18.49
N MET A 88 2.63 -23.39 19.59
CA MET A 88 3.20 -22.68 20.74
C MET A 88 4.54 -22.02 20.38
N LEU A 89 5.42 -22.74 19.67
CA LEU A 89 6.69 -22.22 19.20
C LEU A 89 6.52 -21.04 18.24
N TYR A 90 5.50 -21.10 17.36
CA TYR A 90 5.13 -19.97 16.51
C TYR A 90 4.77 -18.73 17.36
N LYS A 91 3.92 -18.87 18.39
CA LYS A 91 3.57 -17.77 19.29
C LYS A 91 4.77 -17.20 20.02
N VAL A 92 5.69 -18.05 20.49
CA VAL A 92 6.92 -17.62 21.17
C VAL A 92 7.83 -16.84 20.21
N ARG A 93 8.06 -17.37 19.01
CA ARG A 93 8.85 -16.71 17.96
C ARG A 93 8.22 -15.38 17.55
N TYR A 94 6.91 -15.36 17.32
CA TYR A 94 6.16 -14.16 16.99
C TYR A 94 6.30 -13.10 18.09
N ARG A 95 6.12 -13.47 19.37
CA ARG A 95 6.28 -12.54 20.49
C ARG A 95 7.70 -11.97 20.56
N ARG A 96 8.72 -12.79 20.32
CA ARG A 96 10.12 -12.34 20.29
C ARG A 96 10.40 -11.40 19.12
N GLN A 97 9.94 -11.76 17.92
CA GLN A 97 10.02 -10.90 16.74
C GLN A 97 9.26 -9.60 16.96
N PHE A 98 8.09 -9.66 17.60
CA PHE A 98 7.31 -8.48 17.95
C PHE A 98 8.04 -7.57 18.94
N GLU A 99 8.68 -8.10 19.98
CA GLU A 99 9.48 -7.28 20.90
C GLU A 99 10.73 -6.69 20.24
N VAL A 100 11.35 -7.42 19.31
CA VAL A 100 12.49 -6.93 18.51
C VAL A 100 12.03 -5.83 17.55
N ALA A 101 11.01 -6.10 16.74
CA ALA A 101 10.40 -5.14 15.82
C ALA A 101 9.90 -3.92 16.59
N LYS A 102 9.26 -4.09 17.75
CA LYS A 102 8.88 -3.00 18.63
C LYS A 102 10.08 -2.15 19.03
N ARG A 103 11.22 -2.74 19.41
CA ARG A 103 12.44 -1.97 19.70
C ARG A 103 12.95 -1.26 18.45
N GLU A 104 13.03 -1.94 17.31
CA GLU A 104 13.51 -1.33 16.07
C GLU A 104 12.61 -0.18 15.61
N ILE A 105 11.29 -0.38 15.59
CA ILE A 105 10.27 0.62 15.25
C ILE A 105 10.25 1.78 16.27
N LEU A 106 10.46 1.50 17.56
CA LEU A 106 10.41 2.55 18.60
C LEU A 106 11.71 3.35 18.72
N TYR A 107 12.87 2.75 18.47
CA TYR A 107 14.17 3.40 18.61
C TYR A 107 14.69 4.00 17.30
N ASN A 108 14.37 3.43 16.14
CA ASN A 108 14.60 4.10 14.86
C ASN A 108 13.41 5.00 14.54
N LEU A 109 13.47 6.24 15.03
CA LEU A 109 12.50 7.31 14.78
C LEU A 109 12.34 7.71 13.30
N ASP A 110 13.16 7.16 12.39
CA ASP A 110 12.94 7.24 10.96
C ASP A 110 12.47 5.88 10.46
N ILE A 111 11.15 5.70 10.38
CA ILE A 111 10.59 4.77 9.40
C ILE A 111 11.01 5.37 8.05
N ASP A 112 12.17 4.94 7.57
CA ASP A 112 12.79 5.41 6.33
C ASP A 112 11.68 5.37 5.26
N GLU A 113 11.49 6.46 4.52
CA GLU A 113 10.47 6.59 3.48
C GLU A 113 10.53 5.40 2.49
N LYS A 114 11.73 4.83 2.35
CA LYS A 114 12.01 3.58 1.64
C LYS A 114 11.31 2.35 2.21
N VAL A 115 11.24 2.18 3.53
CA VAL A 115 10.48 1.09 4.17
C VAL A 115 9.02 1.24 3.78
N PHE A 116 8.44 2.43 3.97
CA PHE A 116 7.05 2.69 3.62
C PHE A 116 6.76 2.41 2.14
N GLN A 117 7.62 2.87 1.23
CA GLN A 117 7.51 2.58 -0.20
C GLN A 117 7.57 1.09 -0.52
N ARG A 118 8.37 0.30 0.20
CA ARG A 118 8.39 -1.17 0.04
C ARG A 118 7.08 -1.81 0.46
N LEU A 119 6.43 -1.30 1.51
CA LEU A 119 5.12 -1.80 1.94
C LEU A 119 4.04 -1.47 0.92
N GLU A 120 4.07 -0.26 0.36
CA GLU A 120 3.17 0.13 -0.73
C GLU A 120 3.34 -0.80 -1.93
N ASN A 121 4.58 -0.98 -2.42
CA ASN A 121 4.88 -1.89 -3.53
C ASN A 121 4.48 -3.34 -3.22
N TYR A 122 4.62 -3.78 -1.97
CA TYR A 122 4.19 -5.11 -1.53
C TYR A 122 2.66 -5.28 -1.62
N ILE A 123 1.89 -4.28 -1.18
CA ILE A 123 0.43 -4.30 -1.27
C ILE A 123 -0.02 -4.21 -2.74
N GLU A 124 0.58 -3.34 -3.54
CA GLU A 124 0.27 -3.19 -4.97
C GLU A 124 0.54 -4.46 -5.77
N SER A 125 1.62 -5.16 -5.45
CA SER A 125 1.96 -6.44 -6.07
C SER A 125 1.11 -7.62 -5.58
N GLY A 126 0.13 -7.40 -4.70
CA GLY A 126 -0.75 -8.45 -4.19
C GLY A 126 -0.02 -9.45 -3.29
N SER A 127 0.93 -8.98 -2.49
CA SER A 127 1.69 -9.79 -1.53
C SER A 127 2.61 -10.85 -2.16
N LEU A 128 3.02 -10.67 -3.42
CA LEU A 128 3.92 -11.60 -4.13
C LEU A 128 5.39 -11.51 -3.68
N GLY A 129 5.78 -10.45 -2.96
CA GLY A 129 7.14 -10.24 -2.46
C GLY A 129 7.43 -10.91 -1.11
N ASN A 130 8.71 -10.99 -0.71
CA ASN A 130 9.10 -11.38 0.65
C ASN A 130 9.40 -10.12 1.49
N LEU A 131 8.62 -9.90 2.54
CA LEU A 131 8.88 -8.86 3.54
C LEU A 131 9.88 -9.35 4.58
N LYS A 132 10.61 -8.41 5.19
CA LYS A 132 11.35 -8.73 6.42
C LYS A 132 10.36 -9.02 7.56
N PRO A 133 10.75 -9.85 8.56
CA PRO A 133 9.89 -10.15 9.71
C PRO A 133 9.35 -8.89 10.41
N ASP A 134 10.18 -7.85 10.54
CA ASP A 134 9.80 -6.61 11.23
C ASP A 134 8.82 -5.77 10.41
N GLU A 135 8.94 -5.79 9.08
CA GLU A 135 8.04 -5.11 8.14
C GLU A 135 6.66 -5.78 8.09
N ALA A 136 6.63 -7.12 8.16
CA ALA A 136 5.39 -7.88 8.24
C ALA A 136 4.59 -7.52 9.50
N ILE A 137 5.27 -7.46 10.66
CA ILE A 137 4.67 -7.05 11.93
C ILE A 137 4.18 -5.59 11.86
N TYR A 138 4.92 -4.72 11.17
CA TYR A 138 4.51 -3.34 10.98
C TYR A 138 3.23 -3.21 10.14
N ILE A 139 3.11 -3.95 9.04
CA ILE A 139 1.86 -3.99 8.24
C ILE A 139 0.69 -4.54 9.07
N GLU A 140 0.91 -5.59 9.88
CA GLU A 140 -0.12 -6.11 10.78
C GLU A 140 -0.60 -5.05 11.77
N LEU A 141 0.32 -4.29 12.37
CA LEU A 141 0.00 -3.17 13.27
C LEU A 141 -0.83 -2.09 12.56
N LEU A 142 -0.43 -1.68 11.35
CA LEU A 142 -1.17 -0.68 10.56
C LEU A 142 -2.56 -1.19 10.18
N THR A 143 -2.68 -2.47 9.81
CA THR A 143 -3.95 -3.13 9.50
C THR A 143 -4.86 -3.14 10.74
N MET A 144 -4.32 -3.49 11.90
CA MET A 144 -5.05 -3.45 13.17
C MET A 144 -5.48 -2.03 13.54
N MET A 145 -4.61 -1.03 13.36
CA MET A 145 -4.96 0.38 13.54
C MET A 145 -6.12 0.79 12.64
N ASN A 146 -6.10 0.42 11.36
CA ASN A 146 -7.18 0.75 10.44
C ASN A 146 -8.50 0.07 10.81
N ALA A 147 -8.47 -1.22 11.20
CA ALA A 147 -9.65 -1.94 11.66
C ALA A 147 -10.25 -1.31 12.93
N MET A 148 -9.40 -0.98 13.91
CA MET A 148 -9.80 -0.31 15.15
C MET A 148 -10.37 1.09 14.88
N ARG A 149 -9.78 1.83 13.94
CA ARG A 149 -10.28 3.14 13.52
C ARG A 149 -11.71 3.07 13.00
N ARG A 150 -12.01 2.08 12.14
CA ARG A 150 -13.35 1.91 11.55
C ARG A 150 -14.42 1.67 12.61
N LYS A 151 -14.10 0.94 13.70
CA LYS A 151 -15.06 0.61 14.77
C LYS A 151 -15.15 1.66 15.87
N TYR A 152 -14.01 2.22 16.30
CA TYR A 152 -13.95 3.02 17.54
C TYR A 152 -13.54 4.48 17.32
N GLY A 153 -13.13 4.85 16.09
CA GLY A 153 -12.69 6.20 15.74
C GLY A 153 -11.28 6.55 16.22
N ARG A 154 -10.75 7.67 15.70
CA ARG A 154 -9.34 8.10 15.85
C ARG A 154 -8.85 8.13 17.30
N ALA A 155 -9.56 8.85 18.18
CA ALA A 155 -9.08 9.12 19.54
C ALA A 155 -8.95 7.85 20.40
N LYS A 156 -9.89 6.91 20.26
CA LYS A 156 -9.88 5.64 21.01
C LYS A 156 -8.80 4.71 20.48
N THR A 157 -8.61 4.65 19.16
CA THR A 157 -7.53 3.87 18.54
C THR A 157 -6.16 4.33 19.02
N ILE A 158 -5.85 5.62 18.96
CA ILE A 158 -4.54 6.14 19.42
C ILE A 158 -4.31 5.80 20.90
N LYS A 159 -5.30 6.02 21.76
CA LYS A 159 -5.21 5.69 23.19
C LYS A 159 -5.00 4.20 23.45
N PHE A 160 -5.55 3.32 22.62
CA PHE A 160 -5.38 1.87 22.75
C PHE A 160 -3.93 1.45 22.56
N PHE A 161 -3.26 1.96 21.52
CA PHE A 161 -1.85 1.65 21.25
C PHE A 161 -0.89 2.29 22.26
N CYS A 162 -1.33 3.32 22.99
CA CYS A 162 -0.57 3.88 24.11
C CYS A 162 -0.57 2.99 25.38
N LYS A 163 -1.46 2.00 25.46
CA LYS A 163 -1.58 1.11 26.63
C LYS A 163 -0.85 -0.22 26.39
N PRO A 164 -0.52 -0.98 27.46
CA PRO A 164 -0.01 -2.34 27.31
C PRO A 164 -0.99 -3.19 26.47
N PRO A 165 -0.50 -4.06 25.57
CA PRO A 165 0.88 -4.56 25.44
C PRO A 165 1.81 -3.72 24.55
N PHE A 166 1.27 -2.79 23.74
CA PHE A 166 2.04 -2.03 22.77
C PHE A 166 2.88 -0.94 23.44
N SER A 167 2.29 -0.19 24.38
CA SER A 167 2.96 0.84 25.17
C SER A 167 3.71 1.88 24.33
N PHE A 168 3.16 2.26 23.17
CA PHE A 168 3.73 3.28 22.30
C PHE A 168 3.53 4.68 22.89
N SER A 169 4.40 5.64 22.55
CA SER A 169 4.13 7.03 22.89
C SER A 169 2.93 7.56 22.10
N TYR A 170 2.33 8.66 22.59
CA TYR A 170 1.21 9.30 21.89
C TYR A 170 1.61 9.82 20.50
N ALA A 171 2.81 10.40 20.38
CA ALA A 171 3.34 10.88 19.11
C ALA A 171 3.50 9.72 18.10
N GLN A 172 4.20 8.65 18.50
CA GLN A 172 4.37 7.46 17.67
C GLN A 172 3.03 6.84 17.24
N SER A 173 2.09 6.71 18.18
CA SER A 173 0.75 6.17 17.88
C SER A 173 -0.03 7.05 16.90
N ARG A 174 0.18 8.37 16.95
CA ARG A 174 -0.41 9.31 16.00
C ARG A 174 0.23 9.17 14.62
N ASP A 175 1.55 9.12 14.54
CA ASP A 175 2.27 9.04 13.27
C ASP A 175 1.95 7.73 12.55
N MET A 176 1.95 6.60 13.28
CA MET A 176 1.50 5.30 12.76
C MET A 176 0.04 5.34 12.28
N PHE A 177 -0.84 6.07 12.98
CA PHE A 177 -2.24 6.21 12.57
C PHE A 177 -2.36 6.97 11.24
N GLU A 178 -1.55 8.01 11.05
CA GLU A 178 -1.51 8.80 9.81
C GLU A 178 -0.91 7.97 8.66
N GLN A 179 0.17 7.22 8.91
CA GLN A 179 0.74 6.27 7.96
C GLN A 179 -0.23 5.17 7.55
N ALA A 180 -1.00 4.60 8.48
CA ALA A 180 -2.04 3.63 8.16
C ALA A 180 -3.10 4.22 7.21
N ILE A 181 -3.51 5.48 7.42
CA ILE A 181 -4.46 6.12 6.51
C ILE A 181 -3.86 6.23 5.11
N ASN A 182 -2.61 6.69 5.02
CA ASN A 182 -1.96 6.87 3.74
C ASN A 182 -1.84 5.53 3.00
N LEU A 183 -1.35 4.49 3.68
CA LEU A 183 -1.16 3.16 3.10
C LEU A 183 -2.44 2.55 2.52
N PHE A 184 -3.58 2.73 3.18
CA PHE A 184 -4.84 2.10 2.77
C PHE A 184 -5.73 2.96 1.88
N TYR A 185 -5.46 4.26 1.77
CA TYR A 185 -6.40 5.20 1.13
C TYR A 185 -5.77 6.25 0.21
N VAL A 186 -4.45 6.27 0.00
CA VAL A 186 -3.80 7.22 -0.94
C VAL A 186 -4.33 7.05 -2.37
N ASP A 187 -4.38 5.82 -2.90
CA ASP A 187 -4.84 5.56 -4.27
C ASP A 187 -6.06 4.64 -4.34
N SER A 188 -7.23 5.17 -3.96
CA SER A 188 -8.51 4.54 -4.29
C SER A 188 -8.80 4.74 -5.79
N LYS A 189 -8.50 3.73 -6.63
CA LYS A 189 -8.94 3.68 -8.05
C LYS A 189 -10.45 3.45 -8.22
N VAL A 190 -11.23 3.45 -7.13
CA VAL A 190 -12.69 3.27 -7.19
C VAL A 190 -13.31 4.46 -7.93
N GLU A 191 -14.08 4.16 -8.98
CA GLU A 191 -14.81 5.18 -9.73
C GLU A 191 -15.70 6.01 -8.80
N LYS A 192 -15.74 7.33 -8.98
CA LYS A 192 -16.59 8.24 -8.17
C LYS A 192 -18.06 7.79 -8.15
N LYS A 193 -18.56 7.23 -9.26
CA LYS A 193 -19.91 6.66 -9.36
C LYS A 193 -20.09 5.45 -8.44
N ALA A 194 -19.15 4.51 -8.46
CA ALA A 194 -19.16 3.34 -7.58
C ALA A 194 -19.03 3.74 -6.09
N LEU A 195 -18.18 4.71 -5.78
CA LEU A 195 -18.00 5.19 -4.41
C LEU A 195 -19.27 5.91 -3.87
N ARG A 196 -19.95 6.69 -4.71
CA ARG A 196 -21.25 7.29 -4.38
C ARG A 196 -22.29 6.20 -4.07
N ASN A 197 -22.37 5.17 -4.90
CA ASN A 197 -23.31 4.06 -4.66
C ASN A 197 -23.00 3.33 -3.36
N LEU A 198 -21.74 3.01 -3.08
CA LEU A 198 -21.31 2.38 -1.84
C LEU A 198 -21.60 3.25 -0.60
N LYS A 199 -21.42 4.57 -0.70
CA LYS A 199 -21.77 5.50 0.37
C LYS A 199 -23.27 5.66 0.58
N ALA A 200 -24.05 5.65 -0.50
CA ALA A 200 -25.50 5.66 -0.44
C ALA A 200 -26.06 4.39 0.21
N GLU A 201 -25.54 3.22 -0.14
CA GLU A 201 -25.88 1.94 0.47
C GLU A 201 -25.60 1.94 1.99
N GLN A 202 -24.43 2.42 2.41
CA GLN A 202 -24.10 2.56 3.85
C GLN A 202 -25.07 3.48 4.61
N LEU A 203 -25.57 4.54 3.96
CA LEU A 203 -26.58 5.43 4.55
C LEU A 203 -27.96 4.78 4.57
N GLU A 204 -28.32 4.00 3.55
CA GLU A 204 -29.57 3.24 3.49
C GLU A 204 -29.61 2.15 4.56
N GLU A 205 -28.54 1.37 4.74
CA GLU A 205 -28.41 0.40 5.84
C GLU A 205 -28.51 1.08 7.21
N ALA A 206 -27.86 2.23 7.39
CA ALA A 206 -27.95 3.01 8.62
C ALA A 206 -29.38 3.53 8.85
N ALA A 207 -30.06 3.97 7.79
CA ALA A 207 -31.45 4.40 7.87
C ALA A 207 -32.36 3.22 8.25
N GLU A 208 -32.15 2.04 7.69
CA GLU A 208 -32.94 0.86 8.00
C GLU A 208 -32.77 0.43 9.47
N MET A 209 -31.54 0.45 10.01
CA MET A 209 -31.30 0.24 11.44
C MET A 209 -32.03 1.27 12.32
N VAL A 210 -32.04 2.55 11.91
CA VAL A 210 -32.79 3.60 12.64
C VAL A 210 -34.29 3.32 12.57
N ARG A 211 -34.82 2.85 11.44
CA ARG A 211 -36.23 2.49 11.27
C ARG A 211 -36.62 1.31 12.16
N GLU A 212 -35.77 0.30 12.28
CA GLU A 212 -36.02 -0.87 13.12
C GLU A 212 -36.01 -0.54 14.62
N MET A 213 -35.14 0.37 15.04
CA MET A 213 -35.00 0.79 16.43
C MET A 213 -35.90 1.99 16.79
N ALA A 214 -36.62 2.56 15.82
CA ALA A 214 -37.43 3.75 16.01
C ALA A 214 -38.61 3.47 16.94
N THR A 215 -38.71 4.25 18.02
CA THR A 215 -39.84 4.21 18.94
C THR A 215 -40.55 5.56 19.04
N LYS A 216 -39.85 6.65 18.69
CA LYS A 216 -40.38 8.02 18.72
C LYS A 216 -40.51 8.60 17.31
N PRO A 217 -41.42 9.57 17.10
CA PRO A 217 -41.53 10.31 15.84
C PRO A 217 -40.22 11.00 15.41
N GLU A 218 -39.39 11.44 16.37
CA GLU A 218 -38.10 12.07 16.14
C GLU A 218 -37.10 11.15 15.41
N ASP A 219 -37.16 9.84 15.69
CA ASP A 219 -36.29 8.84 15.05
C ASP A 219 -36.61 8.69 13.55
N PHE A 220 -37.88 8.86 13.18
CA PHE A 220 -38.32 8.88 11.78
C PHE A 220 -37.87 10.14 11.03
N GLU A 221 -37.64 11.26 11.72
CA GLU A 221 -37.00 12.43 11.10
C GLU A 221 -35.53 12.16 10.77
N VAL A 222 -34.81 11.44 11.63
CA VAL A 222 -33.43 11.03 11.38
C VAL A 222 -33.39 10.06 10.19
N TYR A 223 -34.33 9.11 10.13
CA TYR A 223 -34.52 8.25 8.95
C TYR A 223 -34.72 9.06 7.67
N GLY A 224 -35.63 10.03 7.66
CA GLY A 224 -35.89 10.89 6.50
C GLY A 224 -34.66 11.71 6.08
N LYS A 225 -33.87 12.20 7.03
CA LYS A 225 -32.61 12.92 6.76
C LYS A 225 -31.56 12.00 6.12
N LEU A 226 -31.40 10.78 6.61
CA LEU A 226 -30.46 9.80 6.05
C LEU A 226 -30.84 9.39 4.62
N MET A 227 -32.13 9.16 4.36
CA MET A 227 -32.63 8.86 3.01
C MET A 227 -32.44 10.03 2.03
N LYS A 228 -32.65 11.26 2.49
CA LYS A 228 -32.38 12.46 1.68
C LYS A 228 -30.88 12.59 1.34
N LEU A 229 -30.00 12.36 2.30
CA LEU A 229 -28.55 12.37 2.09
C LEU A 229 -28.11 11.26 1.12
N SER A 230 -28.71 10.06 1.18
CA SER A 230 -28.47 8.99 0.20
C SER A 230 -28.83 9.45 -1.22
N ALA A 231 -29.99 10.07 -1.39
CA ALA A 231 -30.45 10.58 -2.68
C ALA A 231 -29.55 11.69 -3.25
N GLU A 232 -29.05 12.58 -2.38
CA GLU A 232 -28.08 13.63 -2.74
C GLU A 232 -26.73 13.03 -3.18
N ILE A 233 -26.23 12.01 -2.47
CA ILE A 233 -24.96 11.33 -2.83
C ILE A 233 -25.07 10.63 -4.18
N ARG A 234 -26.22 10.00 -4.48
CA ARG A 234 -26.50 9.39 -5.78
C ARG A 234 -26.79 10.40 -6.89
N GLN A 235 -26.80 11.69 -6.57
CA GLN A 235 -27.06 12.78 -7.52
C GLN A 235 -28.46 12.73 -8.15
N LEU A 236 -29.46 12.13 -7.49
CA LEU A 236 -30.85 12.13 -8.00
C LEU A 236 -31.47 13.53 -8.04
N ASN A 237 -30.86 14.48 -7.33
CA ASN A 237 -31.24 15.89 -7.33
C ASN A 237 -30.69 16.69 -8.51
N LEU A 238 -29.76 16.13 -9.28
CA LEU A 238 -29.19 16.76 -10.48
C LEU A 238 -29.92 16.24 -11.73
N PRO A 239 -30.13 17.08 -12.76
CA PRO A 239 -30.70 16.61 -14.01
C PRO A 239 -29.77 15.60 -14.67
N ASP A 240 -30.34 14.55 -15.26
CA ASP A 240 -29.57 13.53 -15.96
C ASP A 240 -28.73 14.16 -17.09
N PRO A 241 -27.45 13.75 -17.25
CA PRO A 241 -26.64 14.21 -18.37
C PRO A 241 -27.35 13.91 -19.70
N PRO A 242 -27.36 14.85 -20.67
CA PRO A 242 -27.99 14.60 -21.96
C PRO A 242 -27.33 13.39 -22.62
N GLU A 243 -28.14 12.42 -23.06
CA GLU A 243 -27.64 11.28 -23.82
C GLU A 243 -26.92 11.78 -25.07
N MET A 244 -25.66 11.37 -25.23
CA MET A 244 -24.90 11.71 -26.44
C MET A 244 -25.66 11.16 -27.65
N PRO A 245 -25.94 11.98 -28.68
CA PRO A 245 -26.67 11.52 -29.86
C PRO A 245 -25.96 10.33 -30.48
N LYS A 246 -26.73 9.27 -30.76
CA LYS A 246 -26.25 8.05 -31.41
C LYS A 246 -25.55 8.46 -32.72
N GLY A 247 -24.27 8.11 -32.85
CA GLY A 247 -23.43 8.44 -34.00
C GLY A 247 -22.32 9.46 -33.77
N THR A 248 -22.22 10.05 -32.57
CA THR A 248 -21.12 11.00 -32.24
C THR A 248 -19.73 10.35 -32.27
N PHE A 249 -19.66 9.04 -32.03
CA PHE A 249 -18.42 8.25 -32.08
C PHE A 249 -18.32 7.33 -33.29
N ASP A 250 -19.26 7.44 -34.24
CA ASP A 250 -19.14 6.69 -35.48
C ASP A 250 -17.93 7.20 -36.26
N ARG A 251 -17.16 6.27 -36.85
CA ARG A 251 -16.01 6.65 -37.66
C ARG A 251 -16.51 7.51 -38.83
N PRO A 252 -15.95 8.70 -39.07
CA PRO A 252 -16.36 9.50 -40.22
C PRO A 252 -16.14 8.70 -41.50
N TYR A 253 -17.15 8.67 -42.36
CA TYR A 253 -17.03 8.03 -43.67
C TYR A 253 -15.97 8.79 -44.49
N LYS A 254 -14.92 8.08 -44.93
CA LYS A 254 -13.95 8.64 -45.87
C LYS A 254 -14.54 8.54 -47.27
N VAL A 255 -15.02 9.66 -47.80
CA VAL A 255 -15.50 9.75 -49.18
C VAL A 255 -14.34 10.24 -50.05
N TYR A 256 -13.89 9.39 -50.97
CA TYR A 256 -12.93 9.77 -52.00
C TYR A 256 -13.71 10.11 -53.27
N THR A 257 -13.54 11.33 -53.77
CA THR A 257 -14.18 11.80 -55.01
C THR A 257 -13.14 12.47 -55.90
N LEU A 258 -13.25 12.23 -57.22
CA LEU A 258 -12.48 12.94 -58.24
C LEU A 258 -13.12 14.27 -58.63
N ASP A 259 -14.40 14.47 -58.26
CA ASP A 259 -15.12 15.72 -58.50
C ASP A 259 -15.00 16.66 -57.29
N PRO A 260 -14.29 17.79 -57.42
CA PRO A 260 -14.17 18.80 -56.36
C PRO A 260 -15.52 19.42 -55.98
N ALA A 261 -16.50 19.45 -56.89
CA ALA A 261 -17.81 20.05 -56.62
C ALA A 261 -18.59 19.29 -55.53
N LEU A 262 -18.40 17.97 -55.44
CA LEU A 262 -19.03 17.12 -54.42
C LEU A 262 -18.49 17.36 -53.00
N ILE A 263 -17.31 17.97 -52.88
CA ILE A 263 -16.71 18.39 -51.59
C ILE A 263 -16.81 19.91 -51.38
N GLY A 264 -17.60 20.61 -52.20
CA GLY A 264 -17.82 22.06 -52.08
C GLY A 264 -16.62 22.91 -52.54
N ILE A 265 -15.67 22.33 -53.27
CA ILE A 265 -14.54 23.05 -53.87
C ILE A 265 -14.89 23.36 -55.32
N ASN A 266 -14.81 24.64 -55.70
CA ASN A 266 -15.03 25.03 -57.10
C ASN A 266 -13.93 24.43 -57.98
N LYS A 267 -14.31 23.90 -59.15
CA LYS A 267 -13.35 23.41 -60.13
C LYS A 267 -12.39 24.56 -60.50
N PRO A 268 -11.06 24.36 -60.43
CA PRO A 268 -10.10 25.39 -60.82
C PRO A 268 -10.33 25.85 -62.26
N ASP A 269 -10.20 27.16 -62.52
CA ASP A 269 -10.26 27.68 -63.89
C ASP A 269 -9.07 27.14 -64.70
N ARG A 270 -9.37 26.43 -65.78
CA ARG A 270 -8.37 25.83 -66.69
C ARG A 270 -7.37 26.86 -67.21
N ASN A 271 -7.81 28.09 -67.41
CA ASN A 271 -6.97 29.16 -67.95
C ASN A 271 -6.01 29.74 -66.92
N GLU A 272 -6.45 29.87 -65.67
CA GLU A 272 -5.57 30.30 -64.58
C GLU A 272 -4.55 29.22 -64.24
N LEU A 273 -4.97 27.96 -64.23
CA LEU A 273 -4.08 26.82 -63.99
C LEU A 273 -3.01 26.70 -65.08
N ALA A 274 -3.36 26.92 -66.35
CA ALA A 274 -2.40 26.94 -67.46
C ALA A 274 -1.34 28.03 -67.27
N ARG A 275 -1.77 29.25 -66.89
CA ARG A 275 -0.86 30.36 -66.60
C ARG A 275 0.05 30.09 -65.41
N GLN A 276 -0.47 29.43 -64.38
CA GLN A 276 0.34 29.04 -63.22
C GLN A 276 1.42 28.03 -63.62
N ILE A 277 1.08 27.02 -64.42
CA ILE A 277 2.05 26.03 -64.94
C ILE A 277 3.14 26.71 -65.79
N ASP A 278 2.76 27.68 -66.64
CA ASP A 278 3.71 28.42 -67.46
C ASP A 278 4.67 29.29 -66.64
N SER A 279 4.18 29.82 -65.52
CA SER A 279 4.96 30.65 -64.60
C SER A 279 5.96 29.87 -63.72
N ILE A 280 5.96 28.53 -63.77
CA ILE A 280 6.91 27.69 -63.00
C ILE A 280 8.33 27.95 -63.52
N VAL A 281 9.18 28.51 -62.66
CA VAL A 281 10.59 28.82 -62.97
C VAL A 281 11.44 27.58 -62.73
N GLY A 282 12.19 27.14 -63.76
CA GLY A 282 13.11 25.99 -63.68
C GLY A 282 12.59 24.70 -64.32
N ALA A 283 11.33 24.64 -64.75
CA ALA A 283 10.80 23.52 -65.54
C ALA A 283 11.08 23.72 -67.04
N THR A 284 11.47 22.64 -67.71
CA THR A 284 11.63 22.59 -69.17
C THR A 284 10.27 22.68 -69.86
N GLU A 285 10.25 23.06 -71.15
CA GLU A 285 9.00 23.18 -71.91
C GLU A 285 8.23 21.83 -71.99
N ALA A 286 8.95 20.71 -72.09
CA ALA A 286 8.38 19.37 -72.08
C ALA A 286 7.69 18.99 -70.74
N GLU A 287 8.30 19.37 -69.60
CA GLU A 287 7.70 19.14 -68.28
C GLU A 287 6.45 19.99 -68.06
N LYS A 288 6.44 21.22 -68.60
CA LYS A 288 5.27 22.10 -68.56
C LYS A 288 4.12 21.56 -69.42
N GLU A 289 4.42 20.99 -70.59
CA GLU A 289 3.42 20.33 -71.43
C GLU A 289 2.88 19.06 -70.78
N LYS A 290 3.73 18.23 -70.16
CA LYS A 290 3.30 17.06 -69.37
C LYS A 290 2.38 17.46 -68.21
N ALA A 291 2.73 18.49 -67.45
CA ALA A 291 1.88 19.01 -66.37
C ALA A 291 0.53 19.57 -66.86
N LYS A 292 0.46 20.19 -68.04
CA LYS A 292 -0.80 20.64 -68.65
C LYS A 292 -1.68 19.46 -69.12
N ARG A 293 -1.08 18.35 -69.54
CA ARG A 293 -1.78 17.10 -69.88
C ARG A 293 -2.36 16.45 -68.62
N ASP A 294 -1.56 16.29 -67.57
CA ASP A 294 -1.99 15.68 -66.30
C ASP A 294 -3.09 16.49 -65.59
N ALA A 295 -3.06 17.82 -65.74
CA ALA A 295 -4.11 18.72 -65.24
C ALA A 295 -5.41 18.69 -66.06
N GLY A 296 -5.46 17.93 -67.17
CA GLY A 296 -6.62 17.86 -68.05
C GLY A 296 -6.98 19.20 -68.70
N ILE A 297 -5.97 20.04 -69.00
CA ILE A 297 -6.10 21.31 -69.72
C ILE A 297 -6.06 21.05 -71.23
N VAL A 298 -5.23 20.09 -71.65
CA VAL A 298 -5.13 19.60 -73.04
C VAL A 298 -5.86 18.26 -73.13
N ASP A 299 -6.92 18.19 -73.92
CA ASP A 299 -7.79 17.00 -74.04
C ASP A 299 -7.24 15.92 -75.01
N VAL A 300 -5.97 16.04 -75.44
CA VAL A 300 -5.32 15.09 -76.35
C VAL A 300 -4.38 14.20 -75.54
N ILE A 301 -4.68 12.89 -75.51
CA ILE A 301 -3.82 11.86 -74.95
C ILE A 301 -3.07 11.20 -76.13
N PRO A 302 -1.79 11.53 -76.38
CA PRO A 302 -1.00 10.82 -77.37
C PRO A 302 -0.57 9.49 -76.77
N PHE A 303 -1.39 8.46 -76.96
CA PHE A 303 -1.13 7.10 -76.45
C PHE A 303 0.21 6.54 -76.92
N ASP A 304 0.66 6.91 -78.12
CA ASP A 304 1.92 6.44 -78.71
C ASP A 304 3.15 6.97 -77.95
N GLU A 305 3.18 8.26 -77.58
CA GLU A 305 4.29 8.85 -76.80
C GLU A 305 4.40 8.28 -75.38
N MET A 306 3.26 7.94 -74.77
CA MET A 306 3.24 7.34 -73.43
C MET A 306 3.72 5.89 -73.43
N LEU A 307 3.46 5.14 -74.51
CA LEU A 307 3.97 3.77 -74.69
C LEU A 307 5.50 3.76 -74.87
N ASP A 308 6.03 4.72 -75.63
CA ASP A 308 7.46 4.88 -75.85
C ASP A 308 8.22 5.25 -74.56
N GLU A 309 7.70 6.17 -73.73
CA GLU A 309 8.26 6.50 -72.39
C GLU A 309 8.31 5.25 -71.48
N TYR A 310 7.26 4.42 -71.47
CA TYR A 310 7.22 3.17 -70.70
C TYR A 310 8.25 2.15 -71.17
N GLU A 311 8.48 2.03 -72.48
CA GLU A 311 9.51 1.14 -73.02
C GLU A 311 10.94 1.62 -72.71
N GLU A 312 11.18 2.93 -72.63
CA GLU A 312 12.47 3.50 -72.23
C GLU A 312 12.75 3.35 -70.72
N GLU A 313 11.76 3.56 -69.84
CA GLU A 313 11.90 3.31 -68.40
C GLU A 313 12.23 1.82 -68.12
N ILE A 314 11.54 0.88 -68.78
CA ILE A 314 11.79 -0.57 -68.65
C ILE A 314 13.20 -0.96 -69.14
N LYS A 315 13.76 -0.24 -70.12
CA LYS A 315 15.14 -0.46 -70.59
C LYS A 315 16.18 0.12 -69.62
N SER A 316 15.88 1.25 -68.99
CA SER A 316 16.76 1.89 -68.00
C SER A 316 16.85 1.13 -66.66
N GLU A 317 15.79 0.44 -66.25
CA GLU A 317 15.79 -0.44 -65.05
C GLU A 317 16.50 -1.79 -65.26
N LYS A 318 16.81 -2.14 -66.51
CA LYS A 318 17.52 -3.38 -66.88
C LYS A 318 19.01 -3.20 -67.12
N GLN A 319 19.55 -2.00 -66.90
CA GLN A 319 20.98 -1.70 -66.88
C GLN A 319 21.49 -1.59 -65.45
#